data_AF-A0A946DRM0-F1
#
_entry.id   AF-A0A946DRM0-F1
#
_cell.length_a   1.000
_cell.length_b   1.000
_cell.length_c   1.000
_cell.angle_alpha   90.00
_cell.angle_beta   90.00
_cell.angle_gamma   90.00
#
_symmetry.space_group_name_H-M   'P 1'
#
loop_
_entity.id
_entity.type
_entity.pdbx_description
1 polymer ?
#
loop_
_entity_poly.entity_id
_entity_poly.type
_entity_poly.pdbx_seq_one_letter_code
_entity_poly.pdbx_strand_id
1 'polypeptide(L)'
;MTYPKTSRKRWRIALFVAVLFAAVAWLVAFPAFQRHRAIQEIEGLGGYVLRESTGPQWLSRWGIGFDRVYVVGLDGNKITDDGLNNLSHLPSLRMLGLAETDVNDDQLMCVRRLTNLQELDLQKKLKSVTRD
;
A
#
# COMPACT_ATOMS: atom_id res chain seq x y z
N MET A 1 26.29 -11.33 -53.30
CA MET A 1 25.91 -11.57 -51.88
C MET A 1 26.83 -10.75 -50.99
N THR A 2 26.36 -9.63 -50.44
CA THR A 2 27.16 -8.76 -49.56
C THR A 2 26.38 -8.58 -48.26
N TYR A 3 26.83 -9.26 -47.19
CA TYR A 3 26.23 -9.12 -45.87
C TYR A 3 26.68 -7.79 -45.25
N PRO A 4 25.77 -6.86 -44.90
CA PRO A 4 26.16 -5.61 -44.29
C PRO A 4 26.60 -5.85 -42.84
N LYS A 5 27.79 -5.35 -42.54
CA LYS A 5 28.44 -5.40 -41.23
C LYS A 5 27.66 -4.51 -40.25
N THR A 6 26.59 -5.03 -39.66
CA THR A 6 25.82 -4.31 -38.64
C THR A 6 26.68 -4.09 -37.41
N SER A 7 26.92 -2.81 -37.12
CA SER A 7 27.88 -2.33 -36.15
C SER A 7 27.52 -2.76 -34.72
N ARG A 8 28.50 -3.34 -34.02
CA ARG A 8 28.46 -3.72 -32.59
C ARG A 8 27.93 -2.61 -31.66
N LYS A 9 27.92 -1.35 -32.11
CA LYS A 9 27.40 -0.19 -31.39
C LYS A 9 25.87 -0.18 -31.25
N ARG A 10 25.12 -0.67 -32.25
CA ARG A 10 23.64 -0.69 -32.21
C ARG A 10 23.09 -1.66 -31.16
N TRP A 11 23.74 -2.81 -31.00
CA TRP A 11 23.40 -3.79 -29.97
C TRP A 11 23.61 -3.26 -28.55
N ARG A 12 24.64 -2.43 -28.33
CA ARG A 12 24.88 -1.80 -27.03
C ARG A 12 23.76 -0.82 -26.68
N ILE A 13 23.29 -0.03 -27.64
CA ILE A 13 22.18 0.92 -27.44
C ILE A 13 20.88 0.17 -27.15
N ALA A 14 20.57 -0.88 -27.92
CA ALA A 14 19.38 -1.71 -27.68
C ALA A 14 19.39 -2.37 -26.29
N LEU A 15 20.56 -2.85 -25.84
CA LEU A 15 20.73 -3.45 -24.52
C LEU A 15 20.58 -2.40 -23.41
N PHE A 16 21.12 -1.19 -23.60
CA PHE A 16 20.90 -0.07 -22.69
C PHE A 16 19.42 0.32 -22.57
N VAL A 17 18.70 0.41 -23.70
CA VAL A 17 17.26 0.73 -23.71
C VAL A 17 16.44 -0.36 -23.03
N ALA A 18 16.76 -1.64 -23.26
CA ALA A 18 16.08 -2.76 -22.61
C ALA A 18 16.32 -2.79 -21.10
N VAL A 19 17.56 -2.53 -20.65
CA VAL A 19 17.88 -2.39 -19.22
C VAL A 19 17.17 -1.20 -18.60
N LEU A 20 17.04 -0.08 -19.32
CA LEU A 20 16.33 1.09 -18.83
C LEU A 20 14.83 0.85 -18.72
N PHE A 21 14.22 0.16 -19.69
CA PHE A 21 12.82 -0.27 -19.61
C PHE A 21 12.59 -1.26 -18.46
N ALA A 22 13.49 -2.23 -18.26
CA ALA A 22 13.42 -3.15 -17.14
C ALA A 22 13.61 -2.42 -15.79
N ALA A 23 14.49 -1.44 -15.72
CA ALA A 23 14.70 -0.62 -14.53
C ALA A 23 13.48 0.25 -14.23
N VAL A 24 12.89 0.89 -15.24
CA VAL A 24 11.64 1.68 -15.08
C VAL A 24 10.47 0.78 -14.72
N ALA A 25 10.35 -0.39 -15.36
CA ALA A 25 9.34 -1.38 -15.02
C ALA A 25 9.54 -1.90 -13.58
N TRP A 26 10.77 -2.15 -13.13
CA TRP A 26 11.07 -2.52 -11.75
C TRP A 26 10.72 -1.37 -10.80
N LEU A 27 11.09 -0.14 -11.15
CA LEU A 27 10.86 1.05 -10.33
C LEU A 27 9.37 1.42 -10.21
N VAL A 28 8.54 1.09 -11.21
CA VAL A 28 7.10 1.38 -11.24
C VAL A 28 6.23 0.19 -10.82
N ALA A 29 6.59 -1.04 -11.21
CA ALA A 29 5.77 -2.24 -10.95
C ALA A 29 6.03 -2.87 -9.57
N PHE A 30 7.24 -2.75 -9.02
CA PHE A 30 7.56 -3.31 -7.70
C PHE A 30 6.81 -2.63 -6.54
N PRO A 31 6.60 -1.29 -6.55
CA PRO A 31 5.77 -0.64 -5.53
C PRO A 31 4.27 -0.90 -5.69
N ALA A 32 3.78 -1.14 -6.91
CA ALA A 32 2.36 -1.36 -7.18
C ALA A 32 1.85 -2.70 -6.61
N PHE A 33 2.72 -3.72 -6.57
CA PHE A 33 2.37 -5.04 -6.05
C PHE A 33 2.19 -5.06 -4.53
N GLN A 34 2.94 -4.23 -3.80
CA GLN A 34 2.86 -4.13 -2.33
C GLN A 34 1.51 -3.57 -1.85
N ARG A 35 0.94 -2.60 -2.59
CA ARG A 35 -0.32 -1.93 -2.22
C ARG A 35 -1.53 -2.86 -2.19
N HIS A 36 -1.55 -3.85 -3.07
CA HIS A 36 -2.68 -4.78 -3.17
C HIS A 36 -2.67 -5.81 -2.05
N ARG A 37 -1.48 -6.22 -1.57
CA ARG A 37 -1.34 -7.16 -0.45
C ARG A 37 -1.81 -6.57 0.87
N ALA A 38 -1.46 -5.31 1.14
CA ALA A 38 -1.89 -4.61 2.36
C ALA A 38 -3.42 -4.56 2.48
N ILE A 39 -4.11 -4.29 1.37
CA ILE A 39 -5.57 -4.22 1.33
C ILE A 39 -6.20 -5.59 1.54
N GLN A 40 -5.68 -6.64 0.88
CA GLN A 40 -6.20 -8.00 1.04
C GLN A 40 -5.99 -8.53 2.47
N GLU A 41 -4.91 -8.15 3.12
CA GLU A 41 -4.65 -8.54 4.51
C GLU A 41 -5.61 -7.83 5.47
N ILE A 42 -5.87 -6.54 5.28
CA ILE A 42 -6.88 -5.81 6.08
C ILE A 42 -8.27 -6.44 5.91
N GLU A 43 -8.67 -6.73 4.67
CA GLU A 43 -9.95 -7.38 4.38
C GLU A 43 -9.98 -8.81 4.94
N GLY A 44 -8.87 -9.55 4.88
CA GLY A 44 -8.73 -10.89 5.44
C GLY A 44 -8.75 -10.95 6.96
N LEU A 45 -8.34 -9.87 7.63
CA LEU A 45 -8.44 -9.70 9.08
C LEU A 45 -9.85 -9.29 9.53
N GLY A 46 -10.79 -9.08 8.60
CA GLY A 46 -12.14 -8.57 8.91
C GLY A 46 -12.18 -7.06 9.15
N GLY A 47 -11.13 -6.34 8.78
CA GLY A 47 -11.08 -4.89 8.80
C GLY A 47 -11.82 -4.27 7.61
N TYR A 48 -12.15 -2.99 7.73
CA TYR A 48 -12.78 -2.23 6.65
C TYR A 48 -11.84 -1.15 6.12
N VAL A 49 -11.94 -0.89 4.82
CA VAL A 49 -11.13 0.11 4.12
C VAL A 49 -12.05 1.04 3.36
N LEU A 50 -11.98 2.34 3.64
CA LEU A 50 -12.67 3.34 2.81
C LEU A 50 -11.70 3.86 1.75
N ARG A 51 -12.18 3.82 0.51
CA ARG A 51 -11.46 4.25 -0.68
C ARG A 51 -12.18 5.46 -1.26
N GLU A 52 -11.43 6.50 -1.57
CA GLU A 52 -11.93 7.64 -2.31
C GLU A 52 -11.45 7.54 -3.75
N SER A 53 -12.40 7.60 -4.69
CA SER A 53 -12.10 7.63 -6.11
C SER A 53 -11.71 9.05 -6.49
N THR A 54 -10.40 9.33 -6.48
CA THR A 54 -9.85 10.67 -6.78
C THR A 54 -9.53 10.87 -8.26
N GLY A 55 -9.84 9.88 -9.10
CA GLY A 55 -9.50 9.86 -10.52
C GLY A 55 -10.55 10.50 -11.42
N PRO A 56 -10.18 10.97 -12.61
CA PRO A 56 -11.15 11.37 -13.62
C PRO A 56 -12.07 10.19 -13.96
N GLN A 57 -13.38 10.38 -13.84
CA GLN A 57 -14.33 9.27 -14.03
C GLN A 57 -14.21 8.60 -15.40
N TRP A 58 -13.79 9.33 -16.44
CA TRP A 58 -13.60 8.79 -17.78
C TRP A 58 -12.52 7.71 -17.89
N LEU A 59 -11.54 7.66 -16.97
CA LEU A 59 -10.47 6.66 -16.94
C LEU A 59 -10.93 5.30 -16.39
N SER A 60 -12.03 5.25 -15.65
CA SER A 60 -12.62 3.99 -15.16
C SER A 60 -13.00 3.05 -16.32
N ARG A 61 -13.36 3.62 -17.48
CA ARG A 61 -13.67 2.92 -18.72
C ARG A 61 -12.53 2.02 -19.22
N TRP A 62 -11.28 2.33 -18.85
CA TRP A 62 -10.08 1.59 -19.26
C TRP A 62 -9.50 0.71 -18.15
N GLY A 63 -10.21 0.53 -17.04
CA GLY A 63 -9.72 -0.28 -15.92
C GLY A 63 -8.57 0.38 -15.14
N ILE A 64 -8.37 1.68 -15.32
CA ILE A 64 -7.35 2.45 -14.59
C ILE A 64 -8.04 3.09 -13.37
N GLY A 65 -7.81 2.52 -12.18
CA GLY A 65 -8.35 3.01 -10.90
C GLY A 65 -7.36 3.91 -10.16
N PHE A 66 -7.86 5.01 -9.57
CA PHE A 66 -7.10 5.94 -8.73
C PHE A 66 -7.60 5.92 -7.28
N ASP A 67 -7.95 4.72 -6.83
CA ASP A 67 -8.53 4.53 -5.51
C ASP A 67 -7.46 4.83 -4.46
N ARG A 68 -7.69 5.89 -3.69
CA ARG A 68 -6.85 6.22 -2.55
C ARG A 68 -7.54 5.71 -1.30
N VAL A 69 -6.85 4.84 -0.58
CA VAL A 69 -7.24 4.46 0.76
C VAL A 69 -6.97 5.64 1.69
N TYR A 70 -8.01 6.11 2.39
CA TYR A 70 -7.91 7.23 3.33
C TYR A 70 -8.34 6.87 4.75
N VAL A 71 -9.20 5.85 4.93
CA VAL A 71 -9.57 5.31 6.25
C VAL A 71 -9.35 3.81 6.25
N VAL A 72 -8.74 3.30 7.32
CA VAL A 72 -8.62 1.88 7.63
C VAL A 72 -9.10 1.65 9.05
N GLY A 73 -10.05 0.74 9.25
CA GLY A 73 -10.48 0.28 10.56
C GLY A 73 -10.16 -1.18 10.76
N LEU A 74 -9.40 -1.49 11.82
CA LEU A 74 -8.98 -2.82 12.21
C LEU A 74 -9.40 -3.14 13.66
N ASP A 75 -10.45 -2.48 14.13
CA ASP A 75 -10.86 -2.54 15.54
C ASP A 75 -11.21 -3.97 15.97
N GLY A 76 -10.66 -4.41 17.11
CA GLY A 76 -10.89 -5.74 17.67
C GLY A 76 -10.18 -6.89 16.95
N ASN A 77 -9.37 -6.59 15.92
CA ASN A 77 -8.65 -7.62 15.16
C ASN A 77 -7.25 -7.88 15.70
N LYS A 78 -6.80 -9.13 15.59
CA LYS A 78 -5.43 -9.51 15.95
C LYS A 78 -4.48 -9.15 14.82
N ILE A 79 -3.81 -8.01 14.95
CA ILE A 79 -2.84 -7.51 13.97
C ILE A 79 -1.45 -8.04 14.30
N THR A 80 -0.75 -8.53 13.28
CA THR A 80 0.66 -8.93 13.37
C THR A 80 1.59 -7.77 13.03
N ASP A 81 2.85 -7.86 13.45
CA ASP A 81 3.90 -6.88 13.10
C ASP A 81 3.98 -6.63 11.59
N ASP A 82 3.83 -7.70 10.80
CA ASP A 82 3.84 -7.66 9.34
C ASP A 82 2.63 -6.90 8.79
N GLY A 83 1.43 -7.12 9.35
CA GLY A 83 0.21 -6.42 8.96
C GLY A 83 0.29 -4.92 9.24
N LEU A 84 0.85 -4.53 10.39
CA LEU A 84 1.11 -3.12 10.73
C LEU A 84 2.18 -2.48 9.83
N ASN A 85 3.23 -3.23 9.50
CA ASN A 85 4.24 -2.75 8.56
C ASN A 85 3.66 -2.56 7.16
N ASN A 86 2.71 -3.40 6.74
CA ASN A 86 2.03 -3.26 5.44
C ASN A 86 1.17 -1.99 5.35
N LEU A 87 0.64 -1.49 6.47
CA LEU A 87 -0.05 -0.20 6.51
C LEU A 87 0.86 0.95 6.06
N SER A 88 2.18 0.87 6.32
CA SER A 88 3.14 1.90 5.91
C SER A 88 3.21 2.13 4.39
N HIS A 89 2.68 1.20 3.58
CA HIS A 89 2.56 1.33 2.13
C HIS A 89 1.31 2.08 1.67
N LEU A 90 0.50 2.62 2.59
CA LEU A 90 -0.68 3.44 2.33
C LEU A 90 -0.38 4.92 2.65
N PRO A 91 0.43 5.62 1.83
CA PRO A 91 0.86 6.98 2.13
C PRO A 91 -0.28 8.01 2.13
N SER A 92 -1.46 7.66 1.60
CA SER A 92 -2.64 8.53 1.60
C SER A 92 -3.59 8.29 2.79
N LEU A 93 -3.24 7.39 3.70
CA LEU A 93 -4.05 7.10 4.89
C LEU A 93 -4.15 8.36 5.77
N ARG A 94 -5.39 8.72 6.15
CA ARG A 94 -5.72 9.84 7.03
C ARG A 94 -6.26 9.38 8.38
N MET A 95 -7.02 8.29 8.41
CA MET A 95 -7.59 7.74 9.65
C MET A 95 -7.23 6.28 9.80
N LEU A 96 -6.75 5.90 10.97
CA LEU A 96 -6.42 4.52 11.33
C LEU A 96 -7.10 4.13 12.66
N GLY A 97 -8.03 3.18 12.59
CA GLY A 97 -8.67 2.56 13.74
C GLY A 97 -7.95 1.28 14.16
N LEU A 98 -7.47 1.27 15.39
CA LEU A 98 -6.81 0.14 16.07
C LEU A 98 -7.43 -0.07 17.46
N ALA A 99 -8.68 0.35 17.66
CA ALA A 99 -9.36 0.18 18.93
C ALA A 99 -9.49 -1.32 19.27
N GLU A 100 -9.40 -1.67 20.54
CA GLU A 100 -9.48 -3.08 20.99
C GLU A 100 -8.42 -4.03 20.38
N THR A 101 -7.33 -3.50 19.81
CA THR A 101 -6.21 -4.31 19.31
C THR A 101 -5.05 -4.39 20.31
N ASP A 102 -4.28 -5.49 20.25
CA ASP A 102 -3.13 -5.71 21.12
C ASP A 102 -1.84 -5.20 20.46
N VAL A 103 -1.79 -3.89 20.22
CA VAL A 103 -0.64 -3.22 19.62
C VAL A 103 0.30 -2.64 20.68
N ASN A 104 1.61 -2.78 20.46
CA ASN A 104 2.66 -2.25 21.35
C ASN A 104 3.38 -1.04 20.73
N ASP A 105 4.17 -0.34 21.54
CA ASP A 105 4.88 0.88 21.12
C ASP A 105 5.86 0.61 19.96
N ASP A 106 6.48 -0.57 19.92
CA ASP A 106 7.41 -0.96 18.86
C ASP A 106 6.70 -1.13 17.51
N GLN A 107 5.50 -1.72 17.51
CA GLN A 107 4.65 -1.89 16.34
C GLN A 107 4.08 -0.53 15.86
N LEU A 108 3.81 0.39 16.78
CA LEU A 108 3.37 1.75 16.46
C LEU A 108 4.48 2.59 15.80
N MET A 109 5.76 2.22 15.89
CA MET A 109 6.81 2.91 15.16
C MET A 109 6.61 2.87 13.63
N CYS A 110 5.98 1.83 13.09
CA CYS A 110 5.66 1.75 11.66
C CYS A 110 4.60 2.78 11.23
N VAL A 111 3.69 3.16 12.13
CA VAL A 111 2.66 4.20 11.89
C VAL A 111 3.30 5.56 11.64
N ARG A 112 4.51 5.83 12.15
CA ARG A 112 5.27 7.07 11.91
C ARG A 112 5.56 7.33 10.42
N ARG A 113 5.57 6.28 9.58
CA ARG A 113 5.77 6.41 8.13
C ARG A 113 4.52 6.92 7.39
N LEU A 114 3.37 6.92 8.06
CA LEU A 114 2.11 7.44 7.53
C LEU A 114 2.09 8.98 7.66
N THR A 115 2.83 9.62 6.76
CA THR A 115 3.03 11.08 6.76
C THR A 115 1.75 11.92 6.61
N ASN A 116 0.65 11.32 6.15
CA ASN A 116 -0.63 11.99 5.98
C ASN A 116 -1.68 11.58 7.02
N LEU A 117 -1.30 10.81 8.04
CA LEU A 117 -2.21 10.39 9.10
C LEU A 117 -2.64 11.60 9.92
N GLN A 118 -3.94 11.75 10.10
CA GLN A 118 -4.59 12.83 10.84
C GLN A 118 -5.21 12.32 12.14
N GLU A 119 -5.76 11.10 12.10
CA GLU A 119 -6.46 10.48 13.22
C GLU A 119 -5.96 9.05 13.44
N LEU A 120 -5.67 8.72 14.70
CA LEU A 120 -5.27 7.39 15.16
C LEU A 120 -6.10 7.05 16.38
N ASP A 121 -6.93 6.01 16.28
CA ASP A 121 -7.71 5.49 17.40
C ASP A 121 -7.05 4.23 17.97
N LEU A 122 -6.68 4.29 19.25
CA LEU A 122 -6.07 3.18 20.01
C LEU A 122 -6.91 2.82 21.25
N GLN A 123 -8.18 3.24 21.28
CA GLN A 123 -9.01 3.02 22.46
C GLN A 123 -9.16 1.54 22.78
N LYS A 124 -8.68 1.13 23.95
CA LYS A 124 -9.08 -0.16 24.53
C LYS A 124 -10.49 0.00 25.08
N LYS A 125 -11.41 -0.90 24.71
CA LYS A 125 -12.70 -0.99 25.38
C LYS A 125 -12.41 -1.26 26.86
N LEU A 126 -12.57 -0.23 27.70
CA LEU A 126 -12.77 -0.44 29.12
C LEU A 126 -14.01 -1.32 29.18
N LYS A 127 -13.87 -2.57 29.67
CA LYS A 127 -15.03 -3.34 30.12
C LYS A 127 -15.86 -2.36 30.91
N SER A 128 -17.02 -1.95 30.39
CA SER A 128 -17.98 -1.19 31.17
C SER A 128 -18.07 -1.96 32.46
N VAL A 129 -17.69 -1.32 33.57
CA VAL A 129 -17.83 -1.92 34.89
C VAL A 129 -19.32 -2.21 34.99
N THR A 130 -19.68 -3.46 34.68
CA THR A 130 -20.95 -4.04 35.03
C THR A 130 -20.86 -4.06 36.54
N ARG A 131 -21.37 -2.99 37.14
CA ARG A 131 -21.65 -2.96 38.57
C ARG A 131 -22.58 -4.15 38.81
N ASP A 132 -22.02 -5.10 39.55
CA ASP A 132 -22.65 -6.07 40.45
C ASP A 132 -23.61 -7.10 39.82
#